data_AF-A0A1X7R1V4-F1
#
_entry.id   AF-A0A1X7R1V4-F1
#
_cell.length_a   1.000
_cell.length_b   1.000
_cell.length_c   1.000
_cell.angle_alpha   90.00
_cell.angle_beta   90.00
_cell.angle_gamma   90.00
#
_symmetry.space_group_name_H-M   'P 1'
#
loop_
_entity.id
_entity.type
_entity.pdbx_description
1 polymer ?
#
loop_
_entity_poly.entity_id
_entity_poly.type
_entity_poly.pdbx_seq_one_letter_code
_entity_poly.pdbx_strand_id
1 'polypeptide(L)'
;MTGVHKDYSIEASEPLHDQQENVVLNSDIFMNRVTFYVWITTREIGIDILLGILLSCVIIIIFSHSVDTKGIAAVVLFFCSIPTIPWIYYNSSWEKILATIELHSQMTLYCEVIKYRACSDPKTWDIIAANMYRHFAEEGIYLSLYDGRDYLNLFMKLNERQKITNKGASRGKMQKTASETTNVEVPMQDMSPSPSDQTESAPASNSKSNENDTENAGLLDVNTLMEEALSVFRQAETDYWIERYPEVAR
;
A
#
# COMPACT_ATOMS: atom_id res chain seq x y z
N MET A 1 12.65 -44.83 -3.89
CA MET A 1 13.39 -43.74 -4.54
C MET A 1 12.98 -43.70 -6.00
N THR A 2 12.14 -42.73 -6.37
CA THR A 2 12.16 -41.96 -7.61
C THR A 2 11.06 -40.91 -7.44
N GLY A 3 11.48 -39.69 -7.10
CA GLY A 3 10.59 -38.56 -6.92
C GLY A 3 9.99 -38.17 -8.26
N VAL A 4 8.68 -37.99 -8.28
CA VAL A 4 7.98 -37.37 -9.39
C VAL A 4 8.14 -35.86 -9.20
N HIS A 5 9.12 -35.28 -9.90
CA HIS A 5 9.18 -33.85 -10.14
C HIS A 5 7.89 -33.46 -10.86
N LYS A 6 7.02 -32.70 -10.18
CA LYS A 6 5.99 -31.92 -10.86
C LYS A 6 6.70 -30.71 -11.44
N ASP A 7 7.00 -30.80 -12.72
CA ASP A 7 7.34 -29.63 -13.52
C ASP A 7 6.12 -28.70 -13.48
N TYR A 8 6.20 -27.66 -12.66
CA TYR A 8 5.37 -26.47 -12.83
C TYR A 8 5.93 -25.75 -14.05
N SER A 9 5.69 -26.32 -15.23
CA SER A 9 5.68 -25.54 -16.45
C SER A 9 4.59 -24.50 -16.26
N ILE A 10 5.02 -23.28 -15.97
CA ILE A 10 4.23 -22.07 -16.15
C ILE A 10 3.92 -22.05 -17.64
N GLU A 11 2.89 -22.78 -18.05
CA GLU A 11 2.22 -22.54 -19.31
C GLU A 11 1.88 -21.07 -19.28
N ALA A 12 2.52 -20.32 -20.17
CA ALA A 12 2.13 -18.96 -20.51
C ALA A 12 0.67 -19.05 -20.96
N SER A 13 -0.22 -18.91 -19.98
CA SER A 13 -1.65 -18.72 -20.20
C SER A 13 -1.76 -17.59 -21.21
N GLU A 14 -2.40 -17.92 -22.33
CA GLU A 14 -2.80 -17.00 -23.39
C GLU A 14 -3.22 -15.65 -22.79
N PRO A 15 -2.90 -14.52 -23.44
CA PRO A 15 -3.32 -13.23 -22.91
C PRO A 15 -4.83 -13.27 -22.74
N LEU A 16 -5.27 -13.05 -21.51
CA LEU A 16 -6.65 -12.95 -21.04
C LEU A 16 -7.39 -11.80 -21.76
N HIS A 17 -7.55 -11.89 -23.07
CA HIS A 17 -8.33 -10.96 -23.88
C HIS A 17 -9.83 -11.17 -23.67
N ASP A 18 -10.26 -12.36 -23.26
CA ASP A 18 -11.68 -12.70 -23.13
C ASP A 18 -12.29 -12.41 -21.75
N GLN A 19 -11.50 -11.99 -20.74
CA GLN A 19 -12.04 -11.48 -19.47
C GLN A 19 -12.15 -9.95 -19.42
N GLN A 20 -11.98 -9.25 -20.55
CA GLN A 20 -12.23 -7.80 -20.69
C GLN A 20 -13.73 -7.43 -20.64
N GLU A 21 -14.56 -8.26 -20.03
CA GLU A 21 -16.01 -8.10 -20.01
C GLU A 21 -16.41 -6.98 -19.03
N ASN A 22 -16.53 -5.75 -19.56
CA ASN A 22 -17.03 -4.55 -18.89
C ASN A 22 -16.48 -4.30 -17.47
N VAL A 23 -15.18 -4.06 -17.40
CA VAL A 23 -14.56 -3.46 -16.22
C VAL A 23 -15.05 -2.01 -16.08
N VAL A 24 -15.95 -1.74 -15.13
CA VAL A 24 -16.43 -0.39 -14.84
C VAL A 24 -15.52 0.25 -13.80
N LEU A 25 -14.79 1.30 -14.20
CA LEU A 25 -13.95 2.09 -13.32
C LEU A 25 -14.69 3.31 -12.78
N ASN A 26 -14.16 3.90 -11.71
CA ASN A 26 -14.66 5.18 -11.22
C ASN A 26 -14.54 6.28 -12.29
N SER A 27 -13.53 6.20 -13.16
CA SER A 27 -13.40 7.08 -14.33
C SER A 27 -14.53 6.98 -15.34
N ASP A 28 -15.29 5.88 -15.36
CA ASP A 28 -16.42 5.68 -16.27
C ASP A 28 -17.73 6.23 -15.67
N ILE A 29 -17.82 6.25 -14.34
CA ILE A 29 -18.99 6.73 -13.59
C ILE A 29 -18.92 8.25 -13.40
N PHE A 30 -17.73 8.78 -13.11
CA PHE A 30 -17.52 10.18 -12.78
C PHE A 30 -16.91 10.95 -13.95
N MET A 31 -17.46 12.13 -14.26
CA MET A 31 -17.01 12.94 -15.39
C MET A 31 -15.55 13.42 -15.23
N ASN A 32 -15.12 13.63 -13.98
CA ASN A 32 -13.74 13.99 -13.66
C ASN A 32 -13.35 13.59 -12.22
N ARG A 33 -12.04 13.63 -11.95
CA ARG A 33 -11.47 13.37 -10.61
C ARG A 33 -12.09 14.23 -9.52
N VAL A 34 -12.38 15.50 -9.79
CA VAL A 34 -12.98 16.41 -8.80
C VAL A 34 -14.35 15.91 -8.37
N THR A 35 -15.21 15.53 -9.31
CA THR A 35 -16.55 15.00 -9.01
C THR A 35 -16.49 13.70 -8.21
N PHE A 36 -15.52 12.83 -8.49
CA PHE A 36 -15.26 11.63 -7.71
C PHE A 36 -14.85 11.94 -6.26
N TYR A 37 -13.88 12.83 -6.05
CA TYR A 37 -13.44 13.18 -4.69
C TYR A 37 -14.49 13.98 -3.92
N VAL A 38 -15.28 14.82 -4.58
CA VAL A 38 -16.45 15.47 -3.97
C VAL A 38 -17.46 14.41 -3.52
N TRP A 39 -17.72 13.39 -4.35
CA TRP A 39 -18.60 12.29 -3.98
C TRP A 39 -18.06 11.48 -2.78
N ILE A 40 -16.77 11.11 -2.77
CA ILE A 40 -16.14 10.44 -1.62
C ILE A 40 -16.23 11.32 -0.36
N THR A 41 -15.85 12.58 -0.46
CA THR A 41 -15.81 13.51 0.67
C THR A 41 -17.22 13.76 1.22
N THR A 42 -18.24 13.87 0.36
CA THR A 42 -19.63 14.03 0.80
C THR A 42 -20.21 12.74 1.38
N ARG A 43 -19.75 11.56 0.94
CA ARG A 43 -20.15 10.29 1.55
C ARG A 43 -19.52 10.08 2.93
N GLU A 44 -18.25 10.42 3.09
CA GLU A 44 -17.53 10.23 4.37
C GLU A 44 -17.78 11.35 5.39
N ILE A 45 -17.82 12.60 4.92
CA ILE A 45 -17.84 13.82 5.74
C ILE A 45 -19.16 14.59 5.55
N GLY A 46 -20.15 14.02 4.86
CA GLY A 46 -21.41 14.69 4.54
C GLY A 46 -22.16 15.23 5.75
N ILE A 47 -22.09 14.51 6.87
CA ILE A 47 -22.68 14.94 8.15
C ILE A 47 -21.96 16.17 8.70
N ASP A 48 -20.63 16.18 8.68
CA ASP A 48 -19.84 17.32 9.17
C ASP A 48 -19.97 18.54 8.26
N ILE A 49 -20.07 18.35 6.94
CA ILE A 49 -20.36 19.42 5.98
C ILE A 49 -21.75 20.01 6.26
N LEU A 50 -22.76 19.16 6.44
CA LEU A 50 -24.12 19.59 6.77
C LEU A 50 -24.16 20.36 8.11
N LEU A 51 -23.43 19.87 9.11
CA LEU A 51 -23.30 20.52 10.41
C LEU A 51 -22.60 21.88 10.28
N GLY A 52 -21.54 21.97 9.46
CA GLY A 52 -20.84 23.22 9.17
C GLY A 52 -21.74 24.24 8.48
N ILE A 53 -22.55 23.82 7.51
CA ILE A 53 -23.55 24.67 6.85
C ILE A 53 -24.58 25.16 7.88
N LEU A 54 -25.14 24.26 8.70
CA LEU A 54 -26.08 24.64 9.77
C LEU A 54 -25.47 25.65 10.75
N LEU A 55 -24.22 25.41 11.19
CA LEU A 55 -23.50 26.30 12.10
C LEU A 55 -23.27 27.67 11.46
N SER A 56 -22.88 27.71 10.18
CA SER A 56 -22.71 28.96 9.44
C SER A 56 -24.02 29.74 9.29
N CYS A 57 -25.16 29.08 9.06
CA CYS A 57 -26.46 29.72 9.02
C CYS A 57 -26.81 30.36 10.37
N VAL A 58 -26.54 29.67 11.48
CA VAL A 58 -26.74 30.19 12.84
C VAL A 58 -25.85 31.41 13.09
N ILE A 59 -24.57 31.35 12.71
CA ILE A 59 -23.64 32.48 12.82
C ILE A 59 -24.13 33.66 11.99
N ILE A 60 -24.57 33.45 10.75
CA ILE A 60 -25.13 34.51 9.90
C ILE A 60 -26.33 35.17 10.58
N ILE A 61 -27.25 34.41 11.17
CA ILE A 61 -28.43 34.95 11.88
C ILE A 61 -28.01 35.79 13.11
N ILE A 62 -27.02 35.33 13.88
CA ILE A 62 -26.50 36.06 15.05
C ILE A 62 -25.83 37.38 14.63
N PHE A 63 -25.01 37.36 13.58
CA PHE A 63 -24.24 38.53 13.15
C PHE A 63 -25.01 39.48 12.22
N SER A 64 -26.05 39.03 11.54
CA SER A 64 -26.89 39.91 10.71
C SER A 64 -27.71 40.91 11.54
N HIS A 65 -27.81 40.71 12.85
CA HIS A 65 -28.42 41.67 13.78
C HIS A 65 -27.49 42.86 14.13
N SER A 66 -26.19 42.74 13.86
CA SER A 66 -25.20 43.82 14.00
C SER A 66 -24.43 43.94 12.68
N VAL A 67 -24.92 44.79 11.78
CA VAL A 67 -24.42 44.96 10.40
C VAL A 67 -22.98 45.49 10.41
N ASP A 68 -22.02 44.61 10.68
CA ASP A 68 -20.60 44.89 10.70
C ASP A 68 -19.97 44.21 9.48
N THR A 69 -19.29 44.99 8.64
CA THR A 69 -18.68 44.52 7.37
C THR A 69 -17.72 43.35 7.56
N LYS A 70 -17.16 43.20 8.76
CA LYS A 70 -16.31 42.07 9.17
C LYS A 70 -17.07 40.75 9.20
N GLY A 71 -18.34 40.75 9.59
CA GLY A 71 -19.18 39.54 9.63
C GLY A 71 -19.48 39.02 8.22
N ILE A 72 -19.78 39.91 7.28
CA ILE A 72 -20.01 39.56 5.88
C ILE A 72 -18.74 38.97 5.26
N ALA A 73 -17.57 39.59 5.49
CA ALA A 73 -16.30 39.08 5.00
C ALA A 73 -15.98 37.68 5.55
N ALA A 74 -16.24 37.42 6.84
CA ALA A 74 -16.03 36.11 7.45
C ALA A 74 -16.92 35.02 6.82
N VAL A 75 -18.18 35.33 6.54
CA VAL A 75 -19.13 34.42 5.88
C VAL A 75 -18.68 34.10 4.45
N VAL A 76 -18.28 35.12 3.69
CA VAL A 76 -17.76 34.92 2.32
C VAL A 76 -16.51 34.04 2.33
N LEU A 77 -15.57 34.29 3.24
CA LEU A 77 -14.36 33.46 3.39
C LEU A 77 -14.70 32.01 3.74
N PHE A 78 -15.69 31.77 4.59
CA PHE A 78 -16.16 30.42 4.92
C PHE A 78 -16.71 29.70 3.68
N PHE A 79 -17.61 30.32 2.92
CA PHE A 79 -18.14 29.70 1.69
C PHE A 79 -17.06 29.47 0.63
N CYS A 80 -16.09 30.39 0.51
CA CYS A 80 -14.94 30.22 -0.37
C CYS A 80 -13.99 29.09 0.07
N SER A 81 -14.03 28.67 1.34
CA SER A 81 -13.24 27.55 1.85
C SER A 81 -13.87 26.18 1.56
N ILE A 82 -15.18 26.09 1.31
CA ILE A 82 -15.85 24.79 1.05
C ILE A 82 -15.26 24.07 -0.16
N PRO A 83 -14.98 24.73 -1.31
CA PRO A 83 -14.32 24.09 -2.45
C PRO A 83 -12.87 23.65 -2.18
N THR A 84 -12.20 24.17 -1.14
CA THR A 84 -10.83 23.76 -0.81
C THR A 84 -10.80 22.46 -0.01
N ILE A 85 -11.91 22.04 0.59
CA ILE A 85 -12.02 20.80 1.38
C ILE A 85 -11.73 19.55 0.52
N PRO A 86 -12.37 19.34 -0.66
CA PRO A 86 -12.04 18.22 -1.53
C PRO A 86 -10.59 18.25 -2.02
N TRP A 87 -10.02 19.44 -2.22
CA TRP A 87 -8.61 19.59 -2.63
C TRP A 87 -7.63 19.17 -1.53
N ILE A 88 -7.89 19.58 -0.29
CA ILE A 88 -7.12 19.15 0.88
C ILE A 88 -7.27 17.65 1.08
N TYR A 89 -8.50 17.13 0.94
CA TYR A 89 -8.78 15.71 1.03
C TYR A 89 -8.02 14.91 -0.02
N TYR A 90 -7.99 15.36 -1.29
CA TYR A 90 -7.21 14.72 -2.36
C TYR A 90 -5.71 14.63 -2.06
N ASN A 91 -5.12 15.72 -1.56
CA ASN A 91 -3.70 15.71 -1.24
C ASN A 91 -3.40 14.86 0.00
N SER A 92 -4.29 14.91 1.01
CA SER A 92 -4.14 14.11 2.22
C SER A 92 -4.45 12.63 2.00
N SER A 93 -5.35 12.30 1.07
CA SER A 93 -5.77 10.93 0.82
C SER A 93 -4.61 10.09 0.33
N TRP A 94 -3.70 10.62 -0.49
CA TRP A 94 -2.53 9.88 -0.95
C TRP A 94 -1.61 9.42 0.18
N GLU A 95 -1.32 10.30 1.14
CA GLU A 95 -0.51 9.94 2.30
C GLU A 95 -1.24 8.94 3.21
N LYS A 96 -2.56 9.09 3.35
CA LYS A 96 -3.39 8.14 4.09
C LYS A 96 -3.39 6.77 3.43
N ILE A 97 -3.62 6.68 2.11
CA ILE A 97 -3.57 5.43 1.33
C ILE A 97 -2.25 4.70 1.59
N LEU A 98 -1.13 5.41 1.47
CA LEU A 98 0.19 4.81 1.69
C LEU A 98 0.45 4.41 3.14
N ALA A 99 -0.24 5.02 4.11
CA ALA A 99 -0.13 4.68 5.53
C ALA A 99 -1.09 3.55 5.95
N THR A 100 -2.23 3.40 5.28
CA THR A 100 -3.29 2.44 5.65
C THR A 100 -3.32 1.20 4.80
N ILE A 101 -2.57 1.14 3.68
CA ILE A 101 -2.54 -0.05 2.85
C ILE A 101 -1.87 -1.20 3.59
N GLU A 102 -2.67 -2.22 3.93
CA GLU A 102 -2.22 -3.38 4.68
C GLU A 102 -1.22 -4.21 3.87
N LEU A 103 -0.44 -5.03 4.58
CA LEU A 103 0.55 -5.91 3.98
C LEU A 103 -0.08 -6.84 2.94
N HIS A 104 -1.28 -7.35 3.24
CA HIS A 104 -2.01 -8.24 2.35
C HIS A 104 -2.39 -7.56 1.03
N SER A 105 -2.96 -6.35 1.08
CA SER A 105 -3.37 -5.63 -0.13
C SER A 105 -2.15 -5.18 -0.97
N GLN A 106 -0.99 -4.95 -0.36
CA GLN A 106 0.27 -4.75 -1.09
C GLN A 106 0.69 -6.00 -1.86
N MET A 107 0.63 -7.18 -1.23
CA MET A 107 0.92 -8.45 -1.89
C MET A 107 -0.04 -8.71 -3.05
N THR A 108 -1.34 -8.47 -2.85
CA THR A 108 -2.35 -8.62 -3.90
C THR A 108 -2.05 -7.74 -5.10
N LEU A 109 -1.67 -6.47 -4.88
CA LEU A 109 -1.26 -5.57 -5.94
C LEU A 109 -0.04 -6.11 -6.72
N TYR A 110 0.98 -6.60 -6.02
CA TYR A 110 2.16 -7.18 -6.66
C TYR A 110 1.84 -8.46 -7.46
N CYS A 111 1.01 -9.34 -6.91
CA CYS A 111 0.54 -10.55 -7.59
C CYS A 111 -0.24 -10.21 -8.88
N GLU A 112 -1.11 -9.20 -8.84
CA GLU A 112 -1.86 -8.74 -10.01
C GLU A 112 -0.92 -8.15 -11.08
N VAL A 113 0.09 -7.37 -10.68
CA VAL A 113 1.12 -6.86 -11.60
C VAL A 113 1.88 -8.00 -12.28
N ILE A 114 2.25 -9.05 -11.55
CA ILE A 114 2.93 -10.24 -12.08
C ILE A 114 2.02 -10.99 -13.05
N LYS A 115 0.78 -11.26 -12.62
CA LYS A 115 -0.22 -12.04 -13.37
C LYS A 115 -0.54 -11.42 -14.72
N TYR A 116 -0.78 -10.11 -14.76
CA TYR A 116 -1.14 -9.41 -16.00
C TYR A 116 0.07 -8.89 -16.76
N ARG A 117 1.30 -9.11 -16.27
CA ARG A 117 2.54 -8.56 -16.83
C ARG A 117 2.40 -7.07 -17.14
N ALA A 118 2.04 -6.30 -16.12
CA ALA A 118 1.73 -4.89 -16.28
C ALA A 118 2.90 -4.13 -16.92
N CYS A 119 2.61 -3.30 -17.91
CA CYS A 119 3.55 -2.37 -18.53
C CYS A 119 2.94 -0.95 -18.49
N SER A 120 3.58 0.05 -19.10
CA SER A 120 3.07 1.42 -19.13
C SER A 120 1.80 1.62 -19.99
N ASP A 121 1.19 0.54 -20.50
CA ASP A 121 -0.09 0.56 -21.22
C ASP A 121 -1.27 0.84 -20.27
N PRO A 122 -2.11 1.86 -20.53
CA PRO A 122 -3.24 2.19 -19.67
C PRO A 122 -4.23 1.05 -19.45
N LYS A 123 -4.47 0.20 -20.46
CA LYS A 123 -5.50 -0.85 -20.38
C LYS A 123 -5.17 -1.92 -19.35
N THR A 124 -3.90 -2.31 -19.24
CA THR A 124 -3.46 -3.31 -18.27
C THR A 124 -3.65 -2.79 -16.85
N TRP A 125 -3.40 -1.50 -16.63
CA TRP A 125 -3.62 -0.87 -15.34
C TRP A 125 -5.09 -0.65 -15.00
N ASP A 126 -5.95 -0.46 -15.99
CA ASP A 126 -7.40 -0.37 -15.80
C ASP A 126 -7.98 -1.71 -15.31
N ILE A 127 -7.48 -2.84 -15.80
CA ILE A 127 -7.85 -4.18 -15.32
C ILE A 127 -7.39 -4.37 -13.87
N ILE A 128 -6.12 -4.04 -13.58
CA ILE A 128 -5.55 -4.14 -12.23
C ILE A 128 -6.33 -3.24 -11.27
N ALA A 129 -6.68 -2.02 -11.69
CA ALA A 129 -7.44 -1.07 -10.90
C ALA A 129 -8.79 -1.62 -10.47
N ALA A 130 -9.50 -2.32 -11.37
CA ALA A 130 -10.79 -2.90 -11.05
C ALA A 130 -10.70 -4.09 -10.11
N ASN A 131 -9.71 -4.97 -10.28
CA ASN A 131 -9.48 -6.09 -9.37
C ASN A 131 -9.11 -5.58 -7.98
N MET A 132 -8.24 -4.56 -7.91
CA MET A 132 -7.86 -3.93 -6.65
C MET A 132 -9.00 -3.14 -6.01
N TYR A 133 -9.84 -2.47 -6.79
CA TYR A 133 -11.04 -1.80 -6.28
C TYR A 133 -11.98 -2.79 -5.61
N ARG A 134 -12.23 -3.94 -6.26
CA ARG A 134 -13.04 -5.01 -5.71
C ARG A 134 -12.43 -5.56 -4.42
N HIS A 135 -11.13 -5.81 -4.42
CA HIS A 135 -10.40 -6.30 -3.25
C HIS A 135 -10.52 -5.31 -2.07
N PHE A 136 -10.29 -4.02 -2.29
CA PHE A 136 -10.46 -3.01 -1.24
C PHE A 136 -11.90 -2.90 -0.72
N ALA A 137 -12.90 -3.04 -1.61
CA ALA A 137 -14.30 -3.06 -1.21
C ALA A 137 -14.63 -4.27 -0.31
N GLU A 138 -14.04 -5.44 -0.61
CA GLU A 138 -14.19 -6.67 0.19
C GLU A 138 -13.50 -6.54 1.56
N GLU A 139 -12.37 -5.84 1.65
CA GLU A 139 -11.66 -5.54 2.90
C GLU A 139 -12.30 -4.39 3.71
N GLY A 140 -13.34 -3.74 3.18
CA GLY A 140 -13.96 -2.56 3.80
C GLY A 140 -13.08 -1.32 3.77
N ILE A 141 -12.03 -1.32 2.94
CA ILE A 141 -11.13 -0.20 2.70
C ILE A 141 -11.76 0.69 1.65
N TYR A 142 -12.30 1.84 2.06
CA TYR A 142 -12.97 2.79 1.16
C TYR A 142 -12.02 3.70 0.37
N LEU A 143 -10.74 3.32 0.26
CA LEU A 143 -9.72 4.07 -0.48
C LEU A 143 -9.72 3.67 -1.95
N SER A 144 -10.78 4.03 -2.65
CA SER A 144 -10.85 3.83 -4.09
C SER A 144 -10.04 4.90 -4.83
N LEU A 145 -9.16 4.45 -5.72
CA LEU A 145 -8.47 5.32 -6.67
C LEU A 145 -9.33 5.55 -7.93
N TYR A 146 -9.00 6.57 -8.71
CA TYR A 146 -9.88 7.04 -9.79
C TYR A 146 -9.76 6.22 -11.07
N ASP A 147 -8.53 5.94 -11.53
CA ASP A 147 -8.23 5.25 -12.79
C ASP A 147 -6.99 4.34 -12.67
N GLY A 148 -6.68 3.57 -13.72
CA GLY A 148 -5.48 2.72 -13.76
C GLY A 148 -4.17 3.46 -13.50
N ARG A 149 -4.06 4.73 -13.93
CA ARG A 149 -2.86 5.54 -13.70
C ARG A 149 -2.61 5.79 -12.22
N ASP A 150 -3.65 5.91 -11.42
CA ASP A 150 -3.47 6.05 -9.97
C ASP A 150 -2.91 4.76 -9.36
N TYR A 151 -3.32 3.59 -9.82
CA TYR A 151 -2.76 2.32 -9.35
C TYR A 151 -1.31 2.12 -9.80
N LEU A 152 -0.95 2.55 -11.01
CA LEU A 152 0.45 2.63 -11.45
C LEU A 152 1.27 3.53 -10.52
N ASN A 153 0.75 4.72 -10.21
CA ASN A 153 1.42 5.65 -9.29
C ASN A 153 1.55 5.08 -7.88
N LEU A 154 0.54 4.36 -7.40
CA LEU A 154 0.57 3.66 -6.11
C LEU A 154 1.68 2.62 -6.11
N PHE A 155 1.74 1.75 -7.12
CA PHE A 155 2.78 0.75 -7.29
C PHE A 155 4.19 1.38 -7.25
N MET A 156 4.40 2.46 -8.02
CA MET A 156 5.69 3.16 -8.04
C MET A 156 6.07 3.74 -6.67
N LYS A 157 5.13 4.38 -5.96
CA LYS A 157 5.38 4.97 -4.64
C LYS A 157 5.66 3.93 -3.56
N LEU A 158 4.98 2.77 -3.59
CA LEU A 158 5.24 1.66 -2.68
C LEU A 158 6.66 1.14 -2.84
N ASN A 159 7.09 0.94 -4.09
CA ASN A 159 8.44 0.51 -4.43
C ASN A 159 9.51 1.54 -3.99
N GLU A 160 9.22 2.83 -4.07
CA GLU A 160 10.13 3.89 -3.59
C GLU A 160 10.25 3.90 -2.06
N ARG A 161 9.14 3.79 -1.32
CA ARG A 161 9.15 3.72 0.15
C ARG A 161 9.94 2.52 0.64
N GLN A 162 9.74 1.33 0.07
CA GLN A 162 10.48 0.12 0.48
C GLN A 162 11.99 0.24 0.24
N LYS A 163 12.41 0.86 -0.88
CA LYS A 163 13.84 1.15 -1.12
C LYS A 163 14.45 2.05 -0.05
N ILE A 164 13.70 3.04 0.44
CA ILE A 164 14.17 3.95 1.50
C ILE A 164 14.26 3.20 2.83
N THR A 165 13.25 2.42 3.19
CA THR A 165 13.24 1.60 4.41
C THR A 165 14.41 0.61 4.44
N ASN A 166 14.65 -0.11 3.35
CA ASN A 166 15.74 -1.09 3.26
C ASN A 166 17.13 -0.44 3.33
N LYS A 167 17.31 0.74 2.71
CA LYS A 167 18.56 1.52 2.83
C LYS A 167 18.80 2.05 4.25
N GLY A 168 17.74 2.42 4.97
CA GLY A 168 17.81 2.85 6.37
C GLY A 168 18.20 1.71 7.31
N ALA A 169 17.61 0.53 7.12
CA ALA A 169 17.86 -0.66 7.93
C ALA A 169 19.29 -1.22 7.78
N SER A 170 19.84 -1.22 6.56
CA SER A 170 21.24 -1.62 6.33
C SER A 170 22.26 -0.67 6.97
N ARG A 171 21.92 0.61 7.14
CA ARG A 171 22.80 1.60 7.77
C ARG A 171 22.82 1.50 9.30
N GLY A 172 21.73 1.02 9.91
CA GLY A 172 21.64 0.78 11.37
C GLY A 172 22.32 -0.50 11.85
N LYS A 173 22.43 -1.53 11.00
CA LYS A 173 23.10 -2.80 11.37
C LYS A 173 24.63 -2.75 11.35
N MET A 174 25.25 -1.73 10.76
CA MET A 174 26.71 -1.62 10.67
C MET A 174 27.36 -0.94 11.89
N GLN A 175 26.58 -0.47 12.86
CA GLN A 175 27.10 0.28 14.02
C GLN A 175 27.01 -0.48 15.36
N LYS A 176 26.57 -1.74 15.35
CA LYS A 176 26.41 -2.55 16.59
C LYS A 176 27.30 -3.80 16.68
N THR A 177 28.26 -3.96 15.78
CA THR A 177 29.28 -5.04 15.82
C THR A 177 30.68 -4.43 15.81
N ALA A 178 30.98 -3.63 16.83
CA ALA A 178 32.33 -3.17 17.14
C ALA A 178 32.47 -2.93 18.64
N SER A 179 32.27 -3.98 19.44
CA SER A 179 32.73 -4.07 20.83
C SER A 179 32.62 -5.51 21.29
N GLU A 180 33.48 -6.38 20.77
CA GLU A 180 33.80 -7.63 21.43
C GLU A 180 35.29 -7.90 21.20
N THR A 181 36.12 -7.25 22.01
CA THR A 181 37.54 -7.57 22.12
C THR A 181 37.69 -8.60 23.24
N THR A 182 37.83 -9.84 22.78
CA THR A 182 38.63 -10.94 23.31
C THR A 182 39.47 -10.64 24.56
N ASN A 183 39.34 -11.48 25.59
CA ASN A 183 40.50 -11.98 26.32
C ASN A 183 40.32 -13.48 26.61
N VAL A 184 41.28 -14.25 26.12
CA VAL A 184 41.46 -15.69 26.29
C VAL A 184 42.30 -15.92 27.53
N GLU A 185 41.91 -16.89 28.36
CA GLU A 185 42.90 -17.73 29.05
C GLU A 185 42.34 -19.15 29.26
N VAL A 186 43.15 -20.13 28.85
CA VAL A 186 42.93 -21.59 28.91
C VAL A 186 43.83 -22.13 30.02
N PRO A 187 43.41 -23.11 30.84
CA PRO A 187 44.01 -24.45 30.69
C PRO A 187 43.08 -25.65 30.94
N MET A 188 43.58 -26.81 30.48
CA MET A 188 42.98 -28.14 30.32
C MET A 188 42.79 -28.98 31.60
N GLN A 189 42.03 -30.08 31.43
CA GLN A 189 41.95 -31.35 32.22
C GLN A 189 41.16 -31.25 33.55
N ASP A 190 40.30 -32.19 33.94
CA ASP A 190 40.40 -33.67 33.96
C ASP A 190 39.02 -34.36 34.15
N MET A 191 38.97 -35.69 34.01
CA MET A 191 37.82 -36.60 34.06
C MET A 191 37.16 -36.77 35.45
N SER A 192 35.81 -36.88 35.51
CA SER A 192 35.06 -38.05 36.03
C SER A 192 33.57 -37.79 36.30
N PRO A 193 32.70 -38.83 36.29
CA PRO A 193 31.24 -38.72 36.37
C PRO A 193 30.66 -39.11 37.74
N SER A 194 29.52 -38.53 38.15
CA SER A 194 28.45 -39.16 38.97
C SER A 194 27.32 -38.16 39.35
N PRO A 195 26.17 -38.59 39.91
CA PRO A 195 24.88 -38.44 39.24
C PRO A 195 23.81 -37.68 40.05
N SER A 196 22.60 -37.61 39.47
CA SER A 196 21.29 -37.39 40.12
C SER A 196 21.03 -36.05 40.80
N ASP A 197 20.07 -35.27 40.29
CA ASP A 197 18.79 -35.18 40.98
C ASP A 197 17.66 -34.60 40.13
N GLN A 198 16.47 -35.08 40.45
CA GLN A 198 15.20 -34.85 39.78
C GLN A 198 14.67 -33.46 40.09
N THR A 199 14.06 -32.80 39.11
CA THR A 199 12.97 -31.85 39.39
C THR A 199 11.92 -31.96 38.30
N GLU A 200 10.81 -32.58 38.67
CA GLU A 200 9.50 -32.53 38.03
C GLU A 200 8.96 -31.09 37.99
N SER A 201 8.35 -30.74 36.85
CA SER A 201 7.10 -29.95 36.73
C SER A 201 7.11 -28.49 37.23
N ALA A 202 6.81 -27.44 36.46
CA ALA A 202 6.06 -27.28 35.22
C ALA A 202 6.44 -25.92 34.56
N PRO A 203 6.40 -25.77 33.23
CA PRO A 203 6.55 -24.46 32.62
C PRO A 203 5.20 -23.71 32.64
N ALA A 204 5.17 -22.59 33.37
CA ALA A 204 4.19 -21.54 33.10
C ALA A 204 4.44 -21.04 31.67
N SER A 205 3.47 -21.23 30.77
CA SER A 205 3.55 -20.73 29.40
C SER A 205 3.38 -19.21 29.39
N ASN A 206 4.50 -18.50 29.55
CA ASN A 206 4.64 -17.13 29.09
C ASN A 206 4.72 -17.15 27.56
N SER A 207 3.57 -17.18 26.89
CA SER A 207 3.50 -16.92 25.44
C SER A 207 3.44 -15.42 25.22
N LYS A 208 4.62 -14.80 25.16
CA LYS A 208 4.85 -13.45 24.62
C LYS A 208 6.12 -13.50 23.77
N SER A 209 6.08 -14.18 22.63
CA SER A 209 7.20 -14.16 21.68
C SER A 209 6.87 -14.46 20.20
N ASN A 210 5.61 -14.57 19.78
CA ASN A 210 5.32 -15.04 18.40
C ASN A 210 4.76 -13.98 17.43
N GLU A 211 4.46 -12.75 17.87
CA GLU A 211 3.98 -11.70 16.94
C GLU A 211 5.13 -11.14 16.07
N ASN A 212 6.30 -10.91 16.66
CA ASN A 212 7.44 -10.33 15.94
C ASN A 212 8.01 -11.26 14.85
N ASP A 213 7.97 -12.58 15.03
CA ASP A 213 8.51 -13.52 14.04
C ASP A 213 7.55 -13.69 12.84
N THR A 214 6.25 -13.57 13.07
CA THR A 214 5.23 -13.67 12.02
C THR A 214 5.20 -12.41 11.15
N GLU A 215 5.33 -11.23 11.76
CA GLU A 215 5.41 -9.95 11.05
C GLU A 215 6.66 -9.87 10.16
N ASN A 216 7.81 -10.33 10.67
CA ASN A 216 9.05 -10.39 9.89
C ASN A 216 8.99 -11.38 8.73
N ALA A 217 8.29 -12.52 8.89
CA ALA A 217 8.11 -13.50 7.82
C ALA A 217 7.21 -12.97 6.69
N GLY A 218 6.10 -12.32 7.03
CA GLY A 218 5.23 -11.66 6.04
C GLY A 218 5.96 -10.54 5.30
N LEU A 219 6.79 -9.77 6.01
CA LEU A 219 7.57 -8.67 5.41
C LEU A 219 8.65 -9.18 4.44
N LEU A 220 9.23 -10.35 4.70
CA LEU A 220 10.16 -11.01 3.77
C LEU A 220 9.45 -11.41 2.48
N ASP A 221 8.25 -11.99 2.60
CA ASP A 221 7.43 -12.46 1.48
C ASP A 221 6.99 -11.29 0.58
N VAL A 222 6.57 -10.16 1.18
CA VAL A 222 6.21 -8.95 0.42
C VAL A 222 7.41 -8.36 -0.32
N ASN A 223 8.60 -8.38 0.26
CA ASN A 223 9.78 -7.87 -0.41
C ASN A 223 10.17 -8.75 -1.61
N THR A 224 10.03 -10.07 -1.50
CA THR A 224 10.25 -10.99 -2.63
C THR A 224 9.23 -10.75 -3.75
N LEU A 225 7.95 -10.65 -3.42
CA LEU A 225 6.89 -10.34 -4.39
C LEU A 225 7.08 -8.96 -5.03
N MET A 226 7.53 -7.96 -4.27
CA MET A 226 7.85 -6.63 -4.79
C MET A 226 8.99 -6.71 -5.82
N GLU A 227 10.09 -7.41 -5.51
CA GLU A 227 11.22 -7.56 -6.42
C GLU A 227 10.82 -8.31 -7.70
N GLU A 228 10.03 -9.37 -7.57
CA GLU A 228 9.49 -10.11 -8.70
C GLU A 228 8.57 -9.23 -9.56
N ALA A 229 7.60 -8.54 -8.96
CA ALA A 229 6.69 -7.64 -9.66
C ALA A 229 7.44 -6.51 -10.38
N LEU A 230 8.48 -5.95 -9.76
CA LEU A 230 9.36 -4.96 -10.41
C LEU A 230 10.12 -5.55 -11.59
N SER A 231 10.60 -6.78 -11.48
CA SER A 231 11.33 -7.44 -12.57
C SER A 231 10.41 -7.71 -13.76
N VAL A 232 9.21 -8.23 -13.50
CA VAL A 232 8.17 -8.49 -14.52
C VAL A 232 7.73 -7.19 -15.17
N PHE A 233 7.48 -6.14 -14.39
CA PHE A 233 7.10 -4.83 -14.92
C PHE A 233 8.16 -4.27 -15.88
N ARG A 234 9.45 -4.31 -15.50
CA ARG A 234 10.54 -3.82 -16.36
C ARG A 234 10.69 -4.63 -17.63
N GLN A 235 10.52 -5.96 -17.53
CA GLN A 235 10.57 -6.83 -18.69
C GLN A 235 9.42 -6.52 -19.64
N ALA A 236 8.18 -6.47 -19.13
CA ALA A 236 6.99 -6.14 -19.91
C ALA A 236 7.07 -4.73 -20.52
N GLU A 237 7.64 -3.76 -19.80
CA GLU A 237 7.90 -2.41 -20.32
C GLU A 237 8.91 -2.46 -21.48
N THR A 238 9.99 -3.20 -21.34
CA THR A 238 10.98 -3.37 -22.41
C THR A 238 10.36 -4.00 -23.65
N ASP A 239 9.62 -5.10 -23.47
CA ASP A 239 8.92 -5.79 -24.55
C ASP A 239 7.92 -4.87 -25.25
N TYR A 240 7.13 -4.11 -24.48
CA TYR A 240 6.17 -3.14 -25.00
C TYR A 240 6.85 -2.07 -25.86
N TRP A 241 7.95 -1.47 -25.39
CA TRP A 241 8.64 -0.43 -26.16
C TRP A 241 9.30 -0.97 -27.43
N ILE A 242 9.86 -2.19 -27.38
CA ILE A 242 10.44 -2.86 -28.56
C ILE A 242 9.36 -3.16 -29.61
N GLU A 243 8.20 -3.67 -29.18
CA GLU A 243 7.09 -3.98 -30.08
C GLU A 243 6.48 -2.73 -30.71
N ARG A 244 6.31 -1.68 -29.89
CA ARG A 244 5.62 -0.44 -30.29
C ARG A 244 6.51 0.51 -31.09
N TYR A 245 7.81 0.55 -30.80
CA TYR A 245 8.79 1.46 -31.40
C TYR A 245 10.11 0.72 -31.73
N PRO A 246 10.10 -0.28 -32.62
CA PRO A 246 11.26 -1.09 -32.94
C PRO A 246 12.45 -0.29 -33.50
N GLU A 247 12.19 0.90 -34.06
CA GLU A 247 13.19 1.82 -34.57
C GLU A 247 14.07 2.47 -33.49
N VAL A 248 13.59 2.53 -32.24
CA VAL A 248 14.33 3.11 -31.10
C VAL A 248 15.20 2.05 -30.40
N ALA A 249 14.92 0.76 -30.63
CA ALA A 249 15.55 -0.36 -29.94
C ALA A 249 16.83 -0.91 -30.63
N ARG A 250 17.41 -0.19 -31.61
CA ARG A 250 18.62 -0.60 -32.34
C ARG A 250 19.90 0.05 -31.84
#